data_AF-A0A6V2R8X1-F1
#
_entry.id   AF-A0A6V2R8X1-F1
#
_cell.length_a   1.000
_cell.length_b   1.000
_cell.length_c   1.000
_cell.angle_alpha   90.00
_cell.angle_beta   90.00
_cell.angle_gamma   90.00
#
_symmetry.space_group_name_H-M   'P 1'
#
loop_
_entity.id
_entity.type
_entity.pdbx_description
1 polymer ?
#
loop_
_entity_poly.entity_id
_entity_poly.type
_entity_poly.pdbx_seq_one_letter_code
_entity_poly.pdbx_strand_id
1 'polypeptide(L)'
;MDDVHTRRDAHGADLVAAIITDDAYCGMANMFTGSESRGFSISDYNCATGYFSFLHELGHNMGADHDRAELGLPATGDGYGYGWQDPDDEFRSIMAYNCPTYCPRVQWLSNVWTTYSGKIIGDQHNMVAQTFLDNKLAVANFRDSLDSPPTPCTTTGGSAPEGSTCVFPFTYDGATYSECTTIDNDNTAWCSIEAIYSTLWGNCVCIPASPSAPPPTSASPPPSASPPPLPHCATISSKKKCKKDEACRWKNRQFEVGCSALTKKKKCTKDKACRWKNRQCEVGCSAHSTRKKCKGVKGCKWKSNKCKDA
;
A
#
# COMPACT_ATOMS: atom_id res chain seq x y z
N MET A 1 -18.83 23.94 14.02
CA MET A 1 -18.54 22.71 13.25
C MET A 1 -19.28 21.54 13.91
N ASP A 2 -20.52 21.78 14.34
CA ASP A 2 -21.05 21.10 15.54
C ASP A 2 -21.79 19.81 15.20
N ASP A 3 -22.08 19.58 13.91
CA ASP A 3 -22.75 18.40 13.39
C ASP A 3 -21.79 17.36 12.78
N VAL A 4 -20.48 17.62 12.75
CA VAL A 4 -19.51 16.76 12.05
C VAL A 4 -19.45 15.35 12.64
N HIS A 5 -19.58 15.22 13.96
CA HIS A 5 -19.64 13.93 14.63
C HIS A 5 -20.91 13.18 14.25
N THR A 6 -22.07 13.85 14.29
CA THR A 6 -23.35 13.27 13.87
C THR A 6 -23.33 12.82 12.42
N ARG A 7 -22.73 13.60 11.51
CA ARG A 7 -22.58 13.21 10.10
C ARG A 7 -21.63 12.04 9.92
N ARG A 8 -20.52 12.01 10.67
CA ARG A 8 -19.59 10.87 10.65
C ARG A 8 -20.31 9.57 11.02
N ASP A 9 -21.11 9.62 12.08
CA ASP A 9 -21.91 8.49 12.54
C ASP A 9 -22.95 8.07 11.50
N ALA A 10 -23.69 9.04 10.95
CA ALA A 10 -24.75 8.81 9.97
C ALA A 10 -24.27 8.24 8.63
N HIS A 11 -22.98 8.39 8.32
CA HIS A 11 -22.37 7.90 7.07
C HIS A 11 -21.36 6.77 7.30
N GLY A 12 -21.16 6.30 8.54
CA GLY A 12 -20.20 5.24 8.84
C GLY A 12 -18.76 5.60 8.42
N ALA A 13 -18.42 6.89 8.46
CA ALA A 13 -17.13 7.34 7.93
C ALA A 13 -15.99 7.03 8.91
N ASP A 14 -15.04 6.22 8.46
CA ASP A 14 -13.85 5.86 9.25
C ASP A 14 -12.97 7.08 9.55
N LEU A 15 -12.75 7.95 8.57
CA LEU A 15 -12.02 9.21 8.73
C LEU A 15 -12.84 10.38 8.19
N VAL A 16 -12.66 11.55 8.80
CA VAL A 16 -13.29 12.80 8.35
C VAL A 16 -12.20 13.86 8.14
N ALA A 17 -12.16 14.40 6.92
CA ALA A 17 -11.26 15.49 6.55
C ALA A 17 -12.09 16.70 6.10
N ALA A 18 -12.00 17.81 6.82
CA ALA A 18 -12.66 19.05 6.47
C ALA A 18 -11.76 19.91 5.58
N ILE A 19 -12.32 20.44 4.48
CA ILE A 19 -11.66 21.46 3.67
C ILE A 19 -12.25 22.81 4.07
N ILE A 20 -11.40 23.72 4.53
CA ILE A 20 -11.79 25.05 4.98
C ILE A 20 -11.04 26.13 4.19
N THR A 21 -11.43 27.38 4.36
CA THR A 21 -10.61 28.52 3.94
C THR A 21 -10.01 29.15 5.19
N ASP A 22 -8.69 29.08 5.32
CA ASP A 22 -7.91 29.60 6.45
C ASP A 22 -6.64 30.28 5.91
N ASP A 23 -6.24 31.38 6.53
CA ASP A 23 -5.03 32.13 6.15
C ASP A 23 -3.84 31.87 7.10
N ALA A 24 -4.04 31.15 8.21
CA ALA A 24 -3.02 30.94 9.23
C ALA A 24 -2.23 29.62 9.06
N TYR A 25 -2.88 28.51 8.71
CA TYR A 25 -2.25 27.18 8.59
C TYR A 25 -2.75 26.39 7.38
N CYS A 26 -1.88 25.59 6.77
CA CYS A 26 -2.26 24.73 5.64
C CYS A 26 -3.05 23.47 6.06
N GLY A 27 -3.03 23.10 7.34
CA GLY A 27 -3.77 21.97 7.86
C GLY A 27 -3.44 21.65 9.32
N MET A 28 -4.30 20.85 9.93
CA MET A 28 -4.11 20.27 11.26
C MET A 28 -4.80 18.91 11.36
N ALA A 29 -4.18 17.99 12.08
CA ALA A 29 -4.72 16.67 12.31
C ALA A 29 -4.40 16.13 13.69
N ASN A 30 -5.26 15.21 14.12
CA ASN A 30 -4.99 14.36 15.26
C ASN A 30 -4.04 13.22 14.88
N MET A 31 -3.02 12.99 15.70
CA MET A 31 -2.17 11.80 15.59
C MET A 31 -2.96 10.54 15.96
N PHE A 32 -2.79 9.48 15.16
CA PHE A 32 -3.36 8.18 15.43
C PHE A 32 -2.80 7.57 16.73
N THR A 33 -3.69 7.18 17.63
CA THR A 33 -3.35 6.45 18.87
C THR A 33 -4.14 5.14 19.00
N GLY A 34 -4.62 4.59 17.88
CA GLY A 34 -5.51 3.40 17.89
C GLY A 34 -6.97 3.70 18.24
N SER A 35 -7.39 4.96 18.27
CA SER A 35 -8.76 5.36 18.65
C SER A 35 -9.44 6.11 17.51
N GLU A 36 -10.70 5.76 17.24
CA GLU A 36 -11.55 6.44 16.25
C GLU A 36 -11.74 7.94 16.55
N SER A 37 -11.60 8.35 17.83
CA SER A 37 -11.71 9.75 18.25
C SER A 37 -10.65 10.65 17.60
N ARG A 38 -9.55 10.05 17.08
CA ARG A 38 -8.47 10.74 16.38
C ARG A 38 -8.68 10.80 14.86
N GLY A 39 -9.77 10.26 14.33
CA GLY A 39 -10.06 10.20 12.89
C GLY A 39 -10.56 11.51 12.27
N PHE A 40 -9.97 12.64 12.66
CA PHE A 40 -10.34 13.98 12.16
C PHE A 40 -9.12 14.78 11.73
N SER A 41 -9.26 15.44 10.59
CA SER A 41 -8.28 16.35 10.00
C SER A 41 -8.94 17.55 9.34
N ILE A 42 -8.18 18.63 9.16
CA ILE A 42 -8.61 19.85 8.50
C ILE A 42 -7.50 20.30 7.54
N SER A 43 -7.84 20.73 6.33
CA SER A 43 -6.90 21.33 5.40
C SER A 43 -7.44 22.65 4.83
N ASP A 44 -6.56 23.62 4.64
CA ASP A 44 -6.91 24.81 3.85
C ASP A 44 -7.10 24.42 2.38
N TYR A 45 -8.11 25.03 1.75
CA TYR A 45 -8.52 24.80 0.37
C TYR A 45 -7.36 24.98 -0.61
N ASN A 46 -6.53 26.03 -0.43
CA ASN A 46 -5.42 26.31 -1.34
C ASN A 46 -4.25 25.33 -1.14
N CYS A 47 -4.10 24.78 0.07
CA CYS A 47 -3.04 23.82 0.39
C CYS A 47 -3.43 22.36 0.12
N ALA A 48 -4.74 22.04 0.07
CA ALA A 48 -5.25 20.67 0.07
C ALA A 48 -4.60 19.76 -0.98
N THR A 49 -4.57 20.19 -2.24
CA THR A 49 -4.01 19.41 -3.36
C THR A 49 -2.69 19.96 -3.87
N GLY A 50 -2.49 21.29 -3.90
CA GLY A 50 -1.25 21.90 -4.40
C GLY A 50 -0.06 21.73 -3.46
N TYR A 51 -0.30 21.81 -2.15
CA TYR A 51 0.70 21.55 -1.11
C TYR A 51 0.56 20.16 -0.47
N PHE A 52 -0.38 19.36 -0.98
CA PHE A 52 -0.74 18.01 -0.54
C PHE A 52 -1.17 17.91 0.93
N SER A 53 -1.67 19.00 1.52
CA SER A 53 -2.06 19.02 2.93
C SER A 53 -3.18 18.03 3.24
N PHE A 54 -4.11 17.79 2.32
CA PHE A 54 -5.18 16.81 2.54
C PHE A 54 -4.63 15.43 2.91
N LEU A 55 -3.65 14.93 2.14
CA LEU A 55 -3.03 13.64 2.42
C LEU A 55 -2.00 13.71 3.57
N HIS A 56 -1.39 14.86 3.79
CA HIS A 56 -0.52 15.08 4.96
C HIS A 56 -1.30 14.88 6.26
N GLU A 57 -2.45 15.54 6.37
CA GLU A 57 -3.29 15.48 7.55
C GLU A 57 -3.94 14.10 7.76
N LEU A 58 -4.38 13.45 6.67
CA LEU A 58 -4.79 12.04 6.74
C LEU A 58 -3.62 11.12 7.15
N GLY A 59 -2.38 11.49 6.80
CA GLY A 59 -1.19 10.80 7.24
C GLY A 59 -1.09 10.73 8.76
N HIS A 60 -1.32 11.84 9.46
CA HIS A 60 -1.37 11.86 10.92
C HIS A 60 -2.50 10.99 11.49
N ASN A 61 -3.69 11.03 10.88
CA ASN A 61 -4.80 10.14 11.26
C ASN A 61 -4.49 8.65 11.01
N MET A 62 -3.53 8.36 10.13
CA MET A 62 -3.02 7.01 9.83
C MET A 62 -1.75 6.66 10.61
N GLY A 63 -1.26 7.55 11.50
CA GLY A 63 -0.12 7.31 12.39
C GLY A 63 1.24 7.72 11.83
N ALA A 64 1.26 8.47 10.74
CA ALA A 64 2.47 9.08 10.22
C ALA A 64 2.82 10.36 11.00
N ASP A 65 4.10 10.57 11.18
CA ASP A 65 4.69 11.77 11.78
C ASP A 65 5.51 12.51 10.71
N HIS A 66 5.99 13.69 11.07
CA HIS A 66 6.86 14.47 10.20
C HIS A 66 8.18 13.74 9.90
N ASP A 67 9.03 14.32 9.07
CA ASP A 67 10.39 13.81 8.95
C ASP A 67 11.15 13.93 10.28
N ARG A 68 12.16 13.08 10.45
CA ARG A 68 12.93 13.00 11.70
C ARG A 68 13.68 14.29 12.03
N ALA A 69 14.09 15.07 11.02
CA ALA A 69 14.83 16.30 11.23
C ALA A 69 13.96 17.38 11.87
N GLU A 70 12.72 17.53 11.39
CA GLU A 70 11.71 18.41 11.98
C GLU A 70 11.44 18.07 13.46
N LEU A 71 11.40 16.78 13.78
CA LEU A 71 11.16 16.31 15.15
C LEU A 71 12.41 16.38 16.06
N GLY A 72 13.54 16.87 15.55
CA GLY A 72 14.80 16.90 16.29
C GLY A 72 15.36 15.51 16.61
N LEU A 73 14.94 14.50 15.85
CA LEU A 73 15.36 13.12 16.04
C LEU A 73 16.55 12.75 15.14
N PRO A 74 17.36 11.73 15.51
CA PRO A 74 18.47 11.31 14.65
C PRO A 74 17.98 10.78 13.30
N ALA A 75 18.83 10.83 12.26
CA ALA A 75 18.45 10.36 10.91
C ALA A 75 18.03 8.87 10.89
N THR A 76 18.54 8.07 11.83
CA THR A 76 18.19 6.66 12.02
C THR A 76 17.78 6.42 13.47
N GLY A 77 16.82 5.53 13.71
CA GLY A 77 16.39 5.20 15.07
C GLY A 77 15.16 4.29 15.07
N ASP A 78 14.54 4.16 16.23
CA ASP A 78 13.32 3.37 16.36
C ASP A 78 12.14 4.07 15.66
N GLY A 79 11.19 3.24 15.21
CA GLY A 79 10.04 3.66 14.42
C GLY A 79 10.39 4.00 12.97
N TYR A 80 9.37 3.92 12.11
CA TYR A 80 9.49 4.14 10.67
C TYR A 80 8.41 5.07 10.12
N GLY A 81 7.46 5.53 10.93
CA GLY A 81 6.34 6.34 10.47
C GLY A 81 6.68 7.79 10.12
N TYR A 82 7.88 8.07 9.62
CA TYR A 82 8.40 9.42 9.44
C TYR A 82 8.52 9.82 7.96
N GLY A 83 8.29 11.10 7.69
CA GLY A 83 8.54 11.74 6.40
C GLY A 83 9.98 11.59 5.92
N TRP A 84 10.22 11.86 4.63
CA TRP A 84 11.53 11.74 4.00
C TRP A 84 11.94 13.04 3.31
N GLN A 85 13.14 13.50 3.61
CA GLN A 85 13.84 14.54 2.87
C GLN A 85 14.95 13.88 2.06
N ASP A 86 15.02 14.16 0.75
CA ASP A 86 16.13 13.65 -0.07
C ASP A 86 17.45 14.26 0.43
N PRO A 87 18.50 13.46 0.68
CA PRO A 87 19.78 13.97 1.19
C PRO A 87 20.50 14.96 0.26
N ASP A 88 20.13 14.99 -1.03
CA ASP A 88 20.66 15.96 -2.00
C ASP A 88 19.69 17.14 -2.24
N ASP A 89 18.68 17.32 -1.38
CA ASP A 89 17.64 18.36 -1.43
C ASP A 89 16.83 18.38 -2.75
N GLU A 90 16.74 17.25 -3.48
CA GLU A 90 16.00 17.22 -4.76
C GLU A 90 14.48 17.16 -4.60
N PHE A 91 13.99 16.54 -3.53
CA PHE A 91 12.56 16.40 -3.23
C PHE A 91 12.32 16.01 -1.77
N ARG A 92 11.06 16.07 -1.34
CA ARG A 92 10.59 15.54 -0.05
C ARG A 92 9.25 14.83 -0.18
N SER A 93 9.02 13.83 0.67
CA SER A 93 7.75 13.11 0.74
C SER A 93 6.64 13.98 1.35
N ILE A 94 5.39 13.53 1.25
CA ILE A 94 4.21 14.28 1.71
C ILE A 94 4.31 14.66 3.19
N MET A 95 4.79 13.75 4.04
CA MET A 95 4.88 13.98 5.49
C MET A 95 6.08 14.84 5.91
N ALA A 96 6.95 15.24 4.99
CA ALA A 96 8.16 15.98 5.34
C ALA A 96 8.00 17.51 5.24
N TYR A 97 8.67 18.18 6.17
CA TYR A 97 8.98 19.60 6.14
C TYR A 97 10.09 19.89 5.14
N ASN A 98 10.35 21.18 4.90
CA ASN A 98 11.24 21.59 3.83
C ASN A 98 12.67 21.13 4.11
N CYS A 99 13.39 20.70 3.08
CA CYS A 99 14.80 20.35 3.22
C CYS A 99 15.62 21.59 3.68
N PRO A 100 16.83 21.41 4.23
CA PRO A 100 17.65 22.51 4.77
C PRO A 100 17.83 23.71 3.83
N THR A 101 17.92 23.48 2.52
CA THR A 101 17.87 24.56 1.54
C THR A 101 16.42 24.79 1.07
N TYR A 102 15.98 23.98 0.11
CA TYR A 102 14.61 23.90 -0.37
C TYR A 102 14.50 22.64 -1.22
N CYS A 103 13.40 21.91 -1.06
CA CYS A 103 13.08 20.82 -1.96
C CYS A 103 11.56 20.73 -2.20
N PRO A 104 11.14 20.47 -3.44
CA PRO A 104 9.72 20.34 -3.78
C PRO A 104 9.11 19.14 -3.03
N ARG A 105 7.94 19.36 -2.43
CA ARG A 105 7.13 18.25 -1.90
C ARG A 105 6.52 17.51 -3.08
N VAL A 106 6.64 16.19 -3.08
CA VAL A 106 6.11 15.33 -4.14
C VAL A 106 4.95 14.51 -3.61
N GLN A 107 4.01 14.15 -4.48
CA GLN A 107 2.81 13.38 -4.13
C GLN A 107 3.14 11.89 -3.90
N TRP A 108 4.05 11.62 -2.96
CA TRP A 108 4.54 10.30 -2.60
C TRP A 108 4.73 10.21 -1.08
N LEU A 109 4.24 9.12 -0.48
CA LEU A 109 4.57 8.75 0.90
C LEU A 109 5.97 8.13 0.93
N SER A 110 6.69 8.34 2.05
CA SER A 110 8.03 7.77 2.18
C SER A 110 7.97 6.24 2.17
N ASN A 111 8.82 5.61 1.35
CA ASN A 111 8.88 4.16 1.22
C ASN A 111 10.18 3.65 0.59
N VAL A 112 10.43 2.34 0.72
CA VAL A 112 11.65 1.66 0.24
C VAL A 112 11.43 0.78 -1.00
N TRP A 113 10.22 0.75 -1.55
CA TRP A 113 9.84 -0.16 -2.65
C TRP A 113 9.77 0.53 -4.00
N THR A 114 9.62 1.85 -4.01
CA THR A 114 9.47 2.68 -5.21
C THR A 114 10.57 3.73 -5.29
N THR A 115 10.74 4.30 -6.48
CA THR A 115 11.69 5.39 -6.70
C THR A 115 10.99 6.61 -7.30
N TYR A 116 11.45 7.79 -6.90
CA TYR A 116 11.11 9.07 -7.50
C TYR A 116 12.38 9.68 -8.08
N SER A 117 12.34 10.10 -9.35
CA SER A 117 13.53 10.58 -10.09
C SER A 117 14.74 9.64 -10.04
N GLY A 118 14.49 8.32 -9.91
CA GLY A 118 15.54 7.30 -9.82
C GLY A 118 16.17 7.12 -8.42
N LYS A 119 15.71 7.86 -7.41
CA LYS A 119 16.11 7.72 -6.00
C LYS A 119 15.01 7.06 -5.18
N ILE A 120 15.37 6.29 -4.16
CA ILE A 120 14.41 5.76 -3.20
C ILE A 120 13.90 6.93 -2.34
N ILE A 121 12.59 6.97 -2.08
CA ILE A 121 11.93 8.05 -1.33
C ILE A 121 11.74 7.65 0.14
N GLY A 122 12.81 7.25 0.81
CA GLY A 122 12.73 6.75 2.18
C GLY A 122 13.82 5.77 2.51
N ASP A 123 13.80 5.30 3.75
CA ASP A 123 14.61 4.20 4.23
C ASP A 123 13.85 3.38 5.28
N GLN A 124 14.51 2.41 5.91
CA GLN A 124 13.89 1.56 6.94
C GLN A 124 13.44 2.30 8.20
N HIS A 125 13.91 3.54 8.41
CA HIS A 125 13.56 4.41 9.53
C HIS A 125 12.58 5.52 9.12
N ASN A 126 12.28 5.64 7.82
CA ASN A 126 11.45 6.70 7.23
C ASN A 126 10.61 6.09 6.09
N MET A 127 9.53 5.40 6.46
CA MET A 127 8.67 4.56 5.61
C MET A 127 7.18 4.69 6.00
N VAL A 128 6.61 5.87 5.82
CA VAL A 128 5.18 6.16 6.09
C VAL A 128 4.24 5.21 5.38
N ALA A 129 4.59 4.75 4.17
CA ALA A 129 3.75 3.80 3.45
C ALA A 129 3.54 2.48 4.22
N GLN A 130 4.51 2.03 5.02
CA GLN A 130 4.34 0.85 5.87
C GLN A 130 3.38 1.16 7.04
N THR A 131 3.47 2.34 7.64
CA THR A 131 2.55 2.77 8.69
C THR A 131 1.10 2.74 8.23
N PHE A 132 0.83 3.16 6.99
CA PHE A 132 -0.49 3.03 6.38
C PHE A 132 -0.91 1.58 6.24
N LEU A 133 -0.02 0.69 5.79
CA LEU A 133 -0.32 -0.74 5.64
C LEU A 133 -0.61 -1.42 6.98
N ASP A 134 0.04 -1.01 8.06
CA ASP A 134 -0.12 -1.57 9.39
C ASP A 134 -1.42 -1.07 10.05
N ASN A 135 -1.76 0.20 9.85
CA ASN A 135 -2.93 0.82 10.48
C ASN A 135 -4.22 0.72 9.64
N LYS A 136 -4.14 0.37 8.34
CA LYS A 136 -5.31 0.35 7.45
C LYS A 136 -6.49 -0.44 7.98
N LEU A 137 -6.24 -1.58 8.64
CA LEU A 137 -7.33 -2.42 9.16
C LEU A 137 -7.90 -1.87 10.45
N ALA A 138 -7.08 -1.25 11.30
CA ALA A 138 -7.58 -0.60 12.51
C ALA A 138 -8.47 0.59 12.14
N VAL A 139 -8.03 1.40 11.17
CA VAL A 139 -8.77 2.57 10.70
C VAL A 139 -10.03 2.19 9.93
N ALA A 140 -9.97 1.21 9.03
CA ALA A 140 -11.14 0.74 8.27
C ALA A 140 -12.19 -0.02 9.11
N ASN A 141 -11.93 -0.19 10.41
CA ASN A 141 -12.87 -0.77 11.37
C ASN A 141 -13.24 0.25 12.45
N PHE A 142 -13.03 1.56 12.21
CA PHE A 142 -13.49 2.59 13.14
C PHE A 142 -15.01 2.66 13.16
N ARG A 143 -15.68 2.37 12.03
CA ARG A 143 -17.12 2.28 11.97
C ARG A 143 -17.58 1.02 11.25
N ASP A 144 -18.77 0.56 11.64
CA ASP A 144 -19.47 -0.47 10.88
C ASP A 144 -19.79 0.09 9.50
N SER A 145 -19.56 -0.73 8.47
CA SER A 145 -19.98 -0.39 7.11
C SER A 145 -21.50 -0.24 7.10
N LEU A 146 -21.97 0.97 6.80
CA LEU A 146 -23.40 1.20 6.52
C LEU A 146 -23.80 0.59 5.17
N ASP A 147 -22.82 0.37 4.30
CA ASP A 147 -22.94 -0.54 3.17
C ASP A 147 -22.81 -1.97 3.70
N SER A 148 -23.90 -2.52 4.24
CA SER A 148 -23.98 -3.97 4.36
C SER A 148 -23.77 -4.54 2.95
N PRO A 149 -22.88 -5.53 2.74
CA PRO A 149 -22.83 -6.20 1.44
C PRO A 149 -24.26 -6.65 1.13
N PRO A 150 -24.77 -6.35 -0.09
CA PRO A 150 -26.13 -6.69 -0.45
C PRO A 150 -26.39 -8.14 -0.06
N THR A 151 -27.47 -8.37 0.69
CA THR A 151 -27.86 -9.72 1.06
C THR A 151 -27.91 -10.54 -0.23
N PRO A 152 -27.19 -11.67 -0.35
CA PRO A 152 -27.23 -12.46 -1.56
C PRO A 152 -28.66 -12.94 -1.78
N CYS A 153 -29.28 -12.42 -2.84
CA CYS A 153 -30.65 -12.72 -3.23
C CYS A 153 -30.65 -13.38 -4.61
N THR A 154 -31.59 -14.29 -4.80
CA THR A 154 -31.90 -14.87 -6.11
C THR A 154 -33.32 -14.51 -6.53
N THR A 155 -33.63 -14.70 -7.82
CA THR A 155 -34.95 -14.45 -8.38
C THR A 155 -35.88 -15.66 -8.26
N THR A 156 -37.15 -15.42 -8.01
CA THR A 156 -38.27 -16.35 -8.28
C THR A 156 -39.39 -15.59 -9.00
N GLY A 157 -39.99 -16.20 -10.03
CA GLY A 157 -40.89 -15.48 -10.93
C GLY A 157 -40.23 -14.31 -11.68
N GLY A 158 -41.03 -13.55 -12.41
CA GLY A 158 -40.56 -12.47 -13.28
C GLY A 158 -40.11 -12.96 -14.67
N SER A 159 -39.21 -12.20 -15.30
CA SER A 159 -38.69 -12.46 -16.65
C SER A 159 -37.31 -13.14 -16.66
N ALA A 160 -36.57 -13.07 -15.56
CA ALA A 160 -35.30 -13.76 -15.39
C ALA A 160 -35.54 -15.26 -15.12
N PRO A 161 -34.61 -16.15 -15.52
CA PRO A 161 -34.65 -17.55 -15.10
C PRO A 161 -34.71 -17.68 -13.57
N GLU A 162 -35.46 -18.67 -13.09
CA GLU A 162 -35.57 -18.93 -11.66
C GLU A 162 -34.21 -19.26 -11.04
N GLY A 163 -33.94 -18.70 -9.86
CA GLY A 163 -32.67 -18.84 -9.15
C GLY A 163 -31.54 -17.95 -9.66
N SER A 164 -31.81 -17.03 -10.60
CA SER A 164 -30.77 -16.11 -11.09
C SER A 164 -30.30 -15.18 -9.97
N THR A 165 -29.01 -14.88 -9.91
CA THR A 165 -28.43 -14.01 -8.88
C THR A 165 -28.76 -12.55 -9.16
N CYS A 166 -29.31 -11.85 -8.17
CA CYS A 166 -29.54 -10.41 -8.24
C CYS A 166 -28.22 -9.65 -8.43
N VAL A 167 -28.23 -8.61 -9.25
CA VAL A 167 -27.09 -7.70 -9.42
C VAL A 167 -27.33 -6.48 -8.54
N PHE A 168 -26.37 -6.19 -7.66
CA PHE A 168 -26.37 -4.99 -6.83
C PHE A 168 -25.03 -4.24 -6.96
N PRO A 169 -25.03 -2.90 -7.01
CA PRO A 169 -26.22 -2.08 -7.22
C PRO A 169 -26.79 -2.24 -8.65
N PHE A 170 -28.11 -2.10 -8.81
CA PHE A 170 -28.75 -1.99 -10.13
C PHE A 170 -29.54 -0.69 -10.27
N THR A 171 -29.68 -0.18 -11.49
CA THR A 171 -30.43 1.05 -11.77
C THR A 171 -31.78 0.74 -12.40
N TYR A 172 -32.87 1.23 -11.82
CA TYR A 172 -34.24 1.15 -12.33
C TYR A 172 -34.90 2.54 -12.24
N ASP A 173 -35.55 2.97 -13.33
CA ASP A 173 -36.19 4.29 -13.45
C ASP A 173 -35.31 5.48 -12.97
N GLY A 174 -34.01 5.41 -13.27
CA GLY A 174 -33.04 6.45 -12.91
C GLY A 174 -32.57 6.44 -11.45
N ALA A 175 -33.11 5.56 -10.59
CA ALA A 175 -32.65 5.36 -9.22
C ALA A 175 -31.77 4.10 -9.11
N THR A 176 -30.77 4.15 -8.23
CA THR A 176 -29.86 3.03 -7.96
C THR A 176 -30.24 2.32 -6.67
N TYR A 177 -30.34 0.99 -6.73
CA TYR A 177 -30.76 0.14 -5.62
C TYR A 177 -29.64 -0.85 -5.27
N SER A 178 -29.25 -0.86 -4.01
CA SER A 178 -28.27 -1.80 -3.44
C SER A 178 -28.93 -2.97 -2.72
N GLU A 179 -30.26 -3.07 -2.76
CA GLU A 179 -31.06 -4.15 -2.18
C GLU A 179 -32.34 -4.35 -3.00
N CYS A 180 -33.11 -5.38 -2.67
CA CYS A 180 -34.39 -5.62 -3.34
C CYS A 180 -35.34 -4.45 -3.10
N THR A 181 -35.94 -3.96 -4.17
CA THR A 181 -36.90 -2.85 -4.12
C THR A 181 -38.33 -3.36 -4.23
N THR A 182 -39.29 -2.68 -3.63
CA THR A 182 -40.72 -2.97 -3.78
C THR A 182 -41.42 -2.04 -4.76
N ILE A 183 -40.67 -1.09 -5.33
CA ILE A 183 -41.17 -0.11 -6.30
C ILE A 183 -41.69 -0.83 -7.54
N ASP A 184 -42.87 -0.43 -8.03
CA ASP A 184 -43.50 -0.94 -9.25
C ASP A 184 -43.72 -2.47 -9.31
N ASN A 185 -43.90 -3.13 -8.16
CA ASN A 185 -44.13 -4.57 -8.08
C ASN A 185 -45.10 -4.97 -6.95
N ASP A 186 -46.22 -4.26 -6.78
CA ASP A 186 -47.30 -4.59 -5.83
C ASP A 186 -46.81 -4.88 -4.39
N ASN A 187 -45.86 -4.08 -3.89
CA ASN A 187 -45.18 -4.26 -2.60
C ASN A 187 -44.37 -5.56 -2.45
N THR A 188 -44.21 -6.35 -3.51
CA THR A 188 -43.38 -7.55 -3.54
C THR A 188 -41.95 -7.15 -3.87
N ALA A 189 -40.99 -7.55 -3.03
CA ALA A 189 -39.59 -7.20 -3.24
C ALA A 189 -39.02 -7.90 -4.48
N TRP A 190 -38.31 -7.18 -5.34
CA TRP A 190 -37.70 -7.68 -6.57
C TRP A 190 -36.32 -7.09 -6.82
N CYS A 191 -35.57 -7.74 -7.72
CA CYS A 191 -34.26 -7.29 -8.17
C CYS A 191 -34.08 -7.47 -9.67
N SER A 192 -33.18 -6.69 -10.26
CA SER A 192 -32.68 -6.97 -11.61
C SER A 192 -31.47 -7.90 -11.56
N ILE A 193 -31.27 -8.65 -12.64
CA ILE A 193 -30.01 -9.39 -12.89
C ILE A 193 -29.08 -8.63 -13.85
N GLU A 194 -29.39 -7.35 -14.11
CA GLU A 194 -28.65 -6.43 -14.96
C GLU A 194 -28.27 -5.19 -14.13
N ALA A 195 -27.05 -4.66 -14.30
CA ALA A 195 -26.60 -3.46 -13.55
C ALA A 195 -27.40 -2.20 -13.93
N ILE A 196 -27.91 -2.14 -15.16
CA ILE A 196 -28.89 -1.16 -15.61
C ILE A 196 -30.08 -1.98 -16.08
N TYR A 197 -31.22 -1.84 -15.40
CA TYR A 197 -32.42 -2.59 -15.72
C TYR A 197 -32.81 -2.37 -17.18
N SER A 198 -32.95 -3.47 -17.91
CA SER A 198 -33.52 -3.48 -19.25
C SER A 198 -34.82 -4.29 -19.24
N THR A 199 -34.71 -5.58 -19.01
CA THR A 199 -35.88 -6.46 -19.01
C THR A 199 -35.80 -7.62 -18.03
N LEU A 200 -34.61 -8.00 -17.53
CA LEU A 200 -34.43 -9.21 -16.74
C LEU A 200 -34.54 -8.92 -15.24
N TRP A 201 -35.57 -9.48 -14.61
CA TRP A 201 -35.88 -9.30 -13.20
C TRP A 201 -36.64 -10.49 -12.60
N GLY A 202 -36.71 -10.56 -11.27
CA GLY A 202 -37.62 -11.45 -10.56
C GLY A 202 -37.81 -11.09 -9.09
N ASN A 203 -38.77 -11.72 -8.43
CA ASN A 203 -39.03 -11.49 -7.00
C ASN A 203 -37.89 -12.06 -6.16
N CYS A 204 -37.56 -11.40 -5.07
CA CYS A 204 -36.40 -11.75 -4.28
C CYS A 204 -36.61 -12.93 -3.35
N VAL A 205 -35.63 -13.84 -3.35
CA VAL A 205 -35.42 -14.87 -2.33
C VAL A 205 -34.05 -14.61 -1.71
N CYS A 206 -34.05 -13.94 -0.55
CA CYS A 206 -32.83 -13.52 0.14
C CYS A 206 -32.51 -14.45 1.31
N ILE A 207 -31.26 -14.91 1.40
CA ILE A 207 -30.78 -15.65 2.57
C ILE A 207 -30.29 -14.61 3.58
N PRO A 208 -30.88 -14.47 4.78
CA PRO A 208 -30.43 -13.47 5.75
C PRO A 208 -28.94 -13.66 6.02
N ALA A 209 -28.18 -12.56 5.95
CA ALA A 209 -26.78 -12.57 6.30
C ALA A 209 -26.65 -13.13 7.73
N SER A 210 -25.88 -14.20 7.88
CA SER A 210 -25.47 -14.69 9.21
C SER A 210 -24.93 -13.48 9.99
N PRO A 211 -25.34 -13.25 11.26
CA PRO A 211 -24.88 -12.09 12.00
C PRO A 211 -23.36 -12.07 11.94
N SER A 212 -22.83 -11.03 11.31
CA SER A 212 -21.39 -10.75 11.27
C SER A 212 -20.91 -10.79 12.71
N ALA A 213 -19.82 -11.54 12.92
CA ALA A 213 -19.20 -11.64 14.24
C ALA A 213 -19.00 -10.22 14.81
N PRO A 214 -19.27 -10.00 16.11
CA PRO A 214 -19.14 -8.69 16.71
C PRO A 214 -17.73 -8.12 16.44
N PRO A 215 -17.61 -6.81 16.21
CA PRO A 215 -16.32 -6.19 15.95
C PRO A 215 -15.35 -6.52 17.10
N PRO A 216 -14.06 -6.73 16.82
CA PRO A 216 -13.08 -6.96 17.87
C PRO A 216 -13.12 -5.76 18.82
N THR A 217 -13.62 -6.00 20.03
CA THR A 217 -13.60 -5.03 21.11
C THR A 217 -12.16 -4.62 21.34
N SER A 218 -11.87 -3.33 21.09
CA SER A 218 -10.75 -2.58 21.67
C SER A 218 -9.49 -3.41 21.91
N ALA A 219 -8.96 -4.05 20.87
CA ALA A 219 -7.61 -4.56 20.93
C ALA A 219 -6.69 -3.37 20.66
N SER A 220 -5.95 -2.94 21.69
CA SER A 220 -4.79 -2.07 21.51
C SER A 220 -3.97 -2.56 20.32
N PRO A 221 -3.49 -1.67 19.44
CA PRO A 221 -2.68 -2.08 18.30
C PRO A 221 -1.52 -2.94 18.81
N PRO A 222 -1.15 -4.01 18.10
CA PRO A 222 0.05 -4.77 18.46
C PRO A 222 1.21 -3.78 18.59
N PRO A 223 2.09 -3.93 19.61
CA PRO A 223 3.29 -3.10 19.69
C PRO A 223 3.97 -3.17 18.33
N SER A 224 4.25 -2.00 17.75
CA SER A 224 4.89 -1.84 16.44
C SER A 224 6.04 -2.84 16.34
N ALA A 225 5.77 -3.98 15.69
CA ALA A 225 6.79 -4.98 15.49
C ALA A 225 7.70 -4.35 14.44
N SER A 226 8.95 -4.05 14.84
CA SER A 226 9.94 -3.52 13.93
C SER A 226 9.89 -4.35 12.64
N PRO A 227 9.77 -3.71 11.46
CA PRO A 227 9.66 -4.43 10.22
C PRO A 227 10.85 -5.39 10.10
N PRO A 228 10.67 -6.58 9.49
CA PRO A 228 11.78 -7.48 9.28
C PRO A 228 12.92 -6.70 8.61
N PRO A 229 14.15 -6.77 9.14
CA PRO A 229 15.25 -5.97 8.63
C PRO A 229 15.37 -6.15 7.13
N LEU A 230 15.62 -5.03 6.42
CA LEU A 230 15.74 -5.03 4.96
C LEU A 230 16.66 -6.17 4.53
N PRO A 231 16.35 -6.85 3.40
CA PRO A 231 17.27 -7.83 2.83
C PRO A 231 18.63 -7.16 2.69
N HIS A 232 19.68 -7.72 3.31
CA HIS A 232 21.04 -7.16 3.41
C HIS A 232 21.53 -6.38 2.17
N CYS A 233 21.23 -6.86 0.96
CA CYS A 233 21.65 -6.19 -0.26
C CYS A 233 20.91 -4.88 -0.58
N ALA A 234 19.68 -4.72 -0.08
CA ALA A 234 18.89 -3.50 -0.23
C ALA A 234 19.42 -2.33 0.63
N THR A 235 20.26 -2.59 1.64
CA THR A 235 20.89 -1.54 2.47
C THR A 235 22.21 -1.02 1.88
N ILE A 236 22.68 -1.58 0.77
CA ILE A 236 23.96 -1.20 0.17
C ILE A 236 23.81 0.13 -0.58
N SER A 237 24.56 1.15 -0.17
CA SER A 237 24.43 2.51 -0.72
C SER A 237 25.29 2.80 -1.97
N SER A 238 26.13 1.86 -2.44
CA SER A 238 26.94 2.09 -3.64
C SER A 238 27.44 0.82 -4.33
N LYS A 239 27.70 0.92 -5.65
CA LYS A 239 28.35 -0.16 -6.43
C LYS A 239 29.71 -0.57 -5.86
N LYS A 240 30.45 0.37 -5.25
CA LYS A 240 31.77 0.10 -4.66
C LYS A 240 31.65 -0.77 -3.41
N LYS A 241 30.68 -0.48 -2.54
CA LYS A 241 30.35 -1.30 -1.37
C LYS A 241 29.81 -2.67 -1.80
N CYS A 242 28.89 -2.70 -2.77
CA CYS A 242 28.36 -3.96 -3.33
C CYS A 242 29.44 -4.89 -3.89
N LYS A 243 30.50 -4.36 -4.51
CA LYS A 243 31.61 -5.19 -5.02
C LYS A 243 32.49 -5.82 -3.93
N LYS A 244 32.52 -5.21 -2.74
CA LYS A 244 33.26 -5.73 -1.58
C LYS A 244 32.42 -6.72 -0.77
N ASP A 245 31.11 -6.68 -0.96
CA ASP A 245 30.17 -7.55 -0.29
C ASP A 245 29.92 -8.80 -1.13
N GLU A 246 30.48 -9.93 -0.69
CA GLU A 246 30.36 -11.17 -1.45
C GLU A 246 28.92 -11.67 -1.53
N ALA A 247 28.05 -11.29 -0.59
CA ALA A 247 26.65 -11.71 -0.50
C ALA A 247 25.72 -10.93 -1.44
N CYS A 248 26.21 -9.88 -2.11
CA CYS A 248 25.41 -8.98 -2.93
C CYS A 248 26.00 -8.75 -4.32
N ARG A 249 25.14 -8.36 -5.27
CA ARG A 249 25.56 -8.02 -6.63
C ARG A 249 24.76 -6.87 -7.21
N TRP A 250 25.38 -6.15 -8.13
CA TRP A 250 24.72 -5.09 -8.90
C TRP A 250 24.18 -5.62 -10.22
N LYS A 251 22.87 -5.56 -10.43
CA LYS A 251 22.20 -6.02 -11.66
C LYS A 251 21.00 -5.12 -11.95
N ASN A 252 20.75 -4.80 -13.23
CA ASN A 252 19.57 -4.04 -13.66
C ASN A 252 19.30 -2.73 -12.88
N ARG A 253 20.36 -2.03 -12.46
CA ARG A 253 20.30 -0.82 -11.62
C ARG A 253 19.78 -1.03 -10.19
N GLN A 254 19.82 -2.27 -9.69
CA GLN A 254 19.42 -2.63 -8.33
C GLN A 254 20.52 -3.46 -7.64
N PHE A 255 20.52 -3.41 -6.30
CA PHE A 255 21.34 -4.29 -5.46
C PHE A 255 20.53 -5.55 -5.14
N GLU A 256 21.01 -6.69 -5.62
CA GLU A 256 20.36 -7.99 -5.46
C GLU A 256 21.23 -8.94 -4.64
N VAL A 257 20.59 -9.99 -4.11
CA VAL A 257 21.27 -11.12 -3.46
C VAL A 257 22.22 -11.82 -4.45
N GLY A 258 23.49 -11.95 -4.06
CA GLY A 258 24.54 -12.65 -4.79
C GLY A 258 24.45 -14.18 -4.63
N CYS A 259 25.14 -14.92 -5.49
CA CYS A 259 25.06 -16.40 -5.50
C CYS A 259 25.50 -17.01 -4.17
N SER A 260 26.57 -16.51 -3.57
CA SER A 260 27.14 -16.98 -2.28
C SER A 260 26.14 -16.94 -1.12
N ALA A 261 25.19 -16.01 -1.14
CA ALA A 261 24.16 -15.85 -0.11
C ALA A 261 22.97 -16.83 -0.26
N LEU A 262 22.89 -17.57 -1.38
CA LEU A 262 21.84 -18.53 -1.63
C LEU A 262 22.20 -19.90 -1.04
N THR A 263 21.79 -20.14 0.21
CA THR A 263 22.08 -21.39 0.94
C THR A 263 21.20 -22.59 0.53
N LYS A 264 20.17 -22.38 -0.29
CA LYS A 264 19.26 -23.45 -0.74
C LYS A 264 19.45 -23.74 -2.24
N LYS A 265 19.71 -25.01 -2.59
CA LYS A 265 19.85 -25.48 -3.98
C LYS A 265 18.74 -24.97 -4.91
N LYS A 266 17.48 -25.07 -4.48
CA LYS A 266 16.30 -24.61 -5.24
C LYS A 266 16.31 -23.10 -5.52
N LYS A 267 16.87 -22.28 -4.62
CA LYS A 267 17.01 -20.83 -4.84
C LYS A 267 18.20 -20.55 -5.76
N CYS A 268 19.32 -21.23 -5.56
CA CYS A 268 20.52 -21.10 -6.39
C CYS A 268 20.26 -21.42 -7.87
N THR A 269 19.58 -22.54 -8.16
CA THR A 269 19.38 -23.00 -9.55
C THR A 269 18.30 -22.24 -10.32
N LYS A 270 17.50 -21.40 -9.65
CA LYS A 270 16.55 -20.49 -10.33
C LYS A 270 17.26 -19.35 -11.06
N ASP A 271 18.44 -18.97 -10.57
CA ASP A 271 19.22 -17.91 -11.17
C ASP A 271 20.22 -18.46 -12.18
N LYS A 272 20.04 -18.10 -13.45
CA LYS A 272 20.91 -18.54 -14.54
C LYS A 272 22.36 -18.06 -14.40
N ALA A 273 22.66 -17.07 -13.55
CA ALA A 273 24.01 -16.60 -13.28
C ALA A 273 24.70 -17.37 -12.13
N CYS A 274 23.99 -18.25 -11.42
CA CYS A 274 24.50 -19.03 -10.31
C CYS A 274 24.55 -20.52 -10.66
N ARG A 275 25.43 -21.27 -9.99
CA ARG A 275 25.46 -22.74 -10.05
C ARG A 275 25.63 -23.32 -8.66
N TRP A 276 24.99 -24.47 -8.43
CA TRP A 276 25.10 -25.21 -7.18
C TRP A 276 26.20 -26.26 -7.29
N LYS A 277 27.25 -26.15 -6.48
CA LYS A 277 28.38 -27.08 -6.47
C LYS A 277 28.87 -27.28 -5.04
N ASN A 278 29.19 -28.52 -4.66
CA ASN A 278 29.75 -28.85 -3.34
C ASN A 278 28.94 -28.29 -2.14
N ARG A 279 27.60 -28.32 -2.24
CA ARG A 279 26.66 -27.74 -1.24
C ARG A 279 26.78 -26.22 -1.04
N GLN A 280 27.41 -25.53 -1.98
CA GLN A 280 27.51 -24.08 -2.00
C GLN A 280 26.93 -23.56 -3.32
N CYS A 281 26.40 -22.34 -3.28
CA CYS A 281 25.99 -21.64 -4.47
C CYS A 281 27.09 -20.66 -4.88
N GLU A 282 27.64 -20.84 -6.07
CA GLU A 282 28.73 -20.03 -6.60
C GLU A 282 28.32 -19.39 -7.94
N VAL A 283 29.11 -18.43 -8.39
CA VAL A 283 28.89 -17.79 -9.70
C VAL A 283 29.10 -18.82 -10.81
N GLY A 284 28.10 -18.99 -11.68
CA GLY A 284 28.16 -19.91 -12.81
C GLY A 284 28.86 -19.31 -14.03
N CYS A 285 29.35 -20.16 -14.94
CA CYS A 285 30.08 -19.71 -16.13
C CYS A 285 29.25 -18.74 -17.00
N SER A 286 27.93 -18.95 -17.06
CA SER A 286 26.96 -18.11 -17.76
C SER A 286 26.91 -16.65 -17.29
N ALA A 287 27.44 -16.32 -16.10
CA ALA A 287 27.54 -14.95 -15.63
C ALA A 287 28.62 -14.13 -16.37
N HIS A 288 29.54 -14.78 -17.09
CA HIS A 288 30.64 -14.12 -17.77
C HIS A 288 30.32 -13.84 -19.24
N SER A 289 29.96 -12.59 -19.53
CA SER A 289 29.54 -12.15 -20.87
C SER A 289 30.68 -11.91 -21.87
N THR A 290 31.96 -12.04 -21.46
CA THR A 290 33.11 -11.79 -22.34
C THR A 290 34.08 -12.96 -22.35
N ARG A 291 34.71 -13.20 -23.50
CA ARG A 291 35.72 -14.27 -23.68
C ARG A 291 36.87 -14.16 -22.68
N LYS A 292 37.32 -12.93 -22.40
CA LYS A 292 38.40 -12.63 -21.44
C LYS A 292 38.00 -13.07 -20.02
N LYS A 293 36.84 -12.65 -19.53
CA LYS A 293 36.33 -13.03 -18.20
C LYS A 293 36.09 -14.53 -18.09
N CYS A 294 35.52 -15.15 -19.13
CA CYS A 294 35.24 -16.58 -19.15
C CYS A 294 36.50 -17.45 -19.04
N LYS A 295 37.55 -17.13 -19.81
CA LYS A 295 38.81 -17.88 -19.80
C LYS A 295 39.57 -17.79 -18.47
N GLY A 296 39.31 -16.78 -17.66
CA GLY A 296 39.93 -16.60 -16.35
C GLY A 296 39.29 -17.44 -15.24
N VAL A 297 38.21 -18.18 -15.52
CA VAL A 297 37.46 -18.94 -14.51
C VAL A 297 37.68 -20.43 -14.71
N LYS A 298 38.19 -21.10 -13.67
CA LYS A 298 38.47 -22.53 -13.68
C LYS A 298 37.19 -23.33 -13.90
N GLY A 299 37.20 -24.23 -14.88
CA GLY A 299 36.04 -25.05 -15.25
C GLY A 299 35.03 -24.34 -16.16
N CYS A 300 35.38 -23.19 -16.75
CA CYS A 300 34.58 -22.52 -17.77
C CYS A 300 35.26 -22.55 -19.14
N LYS A 301 34.46 -22.70 -20.20
CA LYS A 301 34.91 -22.68 -21.61
C LYS A 301 34.06 -21.71 -22.43
N TRP A 302 34.74 -20.91 -23.27
CA TRP A 302 34.08 -20.03 -24.22
C TRP A 302 33.73 -20.79 -25.49
N LYS A 303 32.43 -20.96 -25.78
CA LYS A 303 31.92 -21.66 -26.97
C LYS A 303 30.66 -20.96 -27.50
N SER A 304 30.60 -20.74 -28.82
CA SER A 304 29.43 -20.13 -29.49
C SER A 304 29.03 -18.77 -28.89
N ASN A 305 30.00 -17.88 -28.70
CA ASN A 305 29.82 -16.54 -28.09
C ASN A 305 29.18 -16.54 -26.69
N LYS A 306 29.27 -17.66 -25.96
CA LYS A 306 28.78 -17.78 -24.59
C LYS A 306 29.83 -18.48 -23.73
N CYS A 307 29.87 -18.12 -22.46
CA CYS A 307 30.65 -18.84 -21.46
C CYS A 307 29.80 -19.98 -20.89
N LYS A 308 30.34 -21.20 -20.92
CA LYS A 308 29.65 -22.43 -20.48
C LYS A 308 30.57 -23.21 -19.55
N ASP A 309 30.01 -24.10 -18.73
CA ASP A 309 30.82 -25.05 -17.98
C ASP A 309 31.62 -25.93 -18.97
N ALA A 310 32.88 -26.20 -18.62
CA ALA A 310 33.86 -26.89 -19.46
C ALA A 310 33.66 -28.40 -19.50
#